data_AF-A0A2S2NTM0-F1
#
_entry.id   AF-A0A2S2NTM0-F1
#
_cell.length_a   1.000
_cell.length_b   1.000
_cell.length_c   1.000
_cell.angle_alpha   90.00
_cell.angle_beta   90.00
_cell.angle_gamma   90.00
#
_symmetry.space_group_name_H-M   'P 1'
#
loop_
_entity.id
_entity.type
_entity.pdbx_description
1 polymer ?
#
loop_
_entity_poly.entity_id
_entity_poly.type
_entity_poly.pdbx_seq_one_letter_code
_entity_poly.pdbx_strand_id
1 'polypeptide(L)'
;MRQRVIAEMSSSERPNKPNLIVVDCAHFDKTDFTAAQGIKSLINELKSESCQLELMNAKKCVAAILEATLNVKILSMPPLQDSTKKFNFIQPDLNGIESMTLHEMKMKNICERKA
;
A
#
# COMPACT_ATOMS: atom_id res chain seq x y z
N MET A 1 2.37 -26.78 15.14
CA MET A 1 3.05 -27.05 13.86
C MET A 1 2.30 -26.28 12.77
N ARG A 2 2.85 -25.19 12.23
CA ARG A 2 2.21 -24.40 11.16
C ARG A 2 2.69 -24.93 9.80
N GLN A 3 1.78 -25.37 8.95
CA GLN A 3 2.10 -25.75 7.57
C GLN A 3 2.09 -24.50 6.68
N ARG A 4 3.21 -24.23 6.00
CA ARG A 4 3.28 -23.28 4.88
C ARG A 4 3.18 -24.09 3.59
N VAL A 5 2.05 -23.99 2.88
CA VAL A 5 1.94 -24.50 1.51
C VAL A 5 2.38 -23.37 0.59
N ILE A 6 3.63 -23.42 0.12
CA ILE A 6 4.11 -22.55 -0.96
C ILE A 6 3.84 -23.31 -2.26
N ALA A 7 2.75 -22.97 -2.93
CA ALA A 7 2.56 -23.40 -4.31
C ALA A 7 3.54 -22.57 -5.18
N GLU A 8 4.70 -23.14 -5.50
CA GLU A 8 5.61 -22.56 -6.48
C GLU A 8 4.98 -22.67 -7.86
N MET A 9 4.20 -21.66 -8.24
CA MET A 9 3.78 -21.46 -9.62
C MET A 9 4.94 -20.83 -10.38
N SER A 10 5.72 -21.68 -11.05
CA SER A 10 6.51 -21.43 -12.26
C SER A 10 7.12 -20.02 -12.41
N SER A 11 8.44 -19.95 -12.24
CA SER A 11 9.25 -18.77 -12.56
C SER A 11 9.08 -18.36 -14.03
N SER A 12 8.31 -17.31 -14.23
CA SER A 12 8.42 -16.41 -15.37
C SER A 12 8.48 -15.04 -14.73
N GLU A 13 9.57 -14.31 -14.98
CA GLU A 13 9.81 -12.95 -14.54
C GLU A 13 8.49 -12.15 -14.59
N ARG A 14 7.87 -11.92 -13.44
CA ARG A 14 6.73 -11.01 -13.35
C ARG A 14 7.34 -9.62 -13.16
N PRO A 15 7.36 -8.73 -14.17
CA PRO A 15 7.88 -7.38 -14.01
C PRO A 15 7.08 -6.54 -13.00
N ASN A 16 5.98 -7.07 -12.45
CA ASN A 16 5.03 -6.35 -11.60
C ASN A 16 4.80 -7.08 -10.27
N LYS A 17 5.86 -7.34 -9.50
CA LYS A 17 5.68 -7.73 -8.08
C LYS A 17 5.13 -6.50 -7.33
N PRO A 18 3.99 -6.59 -6.62
CA PRO A 18 3.51 -5.47 -5.83
C PRO A 18 4.52 -5.15 -4.74
N ASN A 19 4.92 -3.89 -4.65
CA ASN A 19 5.79 -3.37 -3.60
C ASN A 19 4.98 -2.82 -2.41
N LEU A 20 3.67 -2.64 -2.57
CA LEU A 20 2.76 -2.12 -1.56
C LEU A 20 1.39 -2.79 -1.68
N ILE A 21 0.88 -3.26 -0.55
CA ILE A 21 -0.49 -3.72 -0.37
C ILE A 21 -1.15 -2.75 0.60
N VAL A 22 -2.31 -2.22 0.22
CA VAL A 22 -3.10 -1.33 1.07
C VAL A 22 -4.41 -2.04 1.38
N VAL A 23 -4.75 -2.13 2.67
CA VAL A 23 -6.01 -2.71 3.15
C VAL A 23 -6.85 -1.63 3.80
N ASP A 24 -8.03 -1.39 3.24
CA ASP A 24 -9.05 -0.56 3.86
C ASP A 24 -9.77 -1.36 4.95
N CYS A 25 -9.58 -0.96 6.21
CA CYS A 25 -10.16 -1.56 7.39
C CYS A 25 -11.47 -0.89 7.85
N ALA A 26 -12.11 -0.06 7.01
CA ALA A 26 -13.37 0.61 7.36
C ALA A 26 -14.48 -0.36 7.80
N HIS A 27 -14.48 -1.56 7.22
CA HIS A 27 -15.46 -2.62 7.51
C HIS A 27 -15.04 -3.58 8.63
N PHE A 28 -13.88 -3.37 9.26
CA PHE A 28 -13.47 -4.19 10.39
C PHE A 28 -14.17 -3.67 11.64
N ASP A 29 -15.21 -4.38 12.07
CA ASP A 29 -15.96 -4.04 13.28
C ASP A 29 -15.17 -4.34 14.55
N LYS A 30 -14.42 -5.44 14.53
CA LYS A 30 -13.65 -5.96 15.66
C LYS A 30 -12.40 -6.66 15.15
N THR A 31 -11.39 -6.67 16.01
CA THR A 31 -10.20 -7.52 15.87
C THR A 31 -9.86 -8.03 17.26
N ASP A 32 -9.24 -9.20 17.33
CA ASP A 32 -8.65 -9.69 18.56
C ASP A 32 -7.12 -9.75 18.42
N PHE A 33 -6.46 -10.17 19.50
CA PHE A 33 -5.01 -10.32 19.54
C PHE A 33 -4.52 -11.37 18.53
N THR A 34 -5.28 -12.44 18.30
CA THR A 34 -4.90 -13.52 17.38
C THR A 34 -4.85 -13.02 15.94
N ALA A 35 -5.87 -12.28 15.50
CA ALA A 35 -5.91 -11.65 14.20
C ALA A 35 -4.77 -10.63 14.04
N ALA A 36 -4.52 -9.80 15.06
CA ALA A 36 -3.42 -8.84 15.05
C ALA A 36 -2.04 -9.52 14.94
N GLN A 37 -1.83 -10.65 15.62
CA GLN A 37 -0.61 -11.46 15.48
C GLN A 37 -0.49 -12.10 14.09
N GLY A 38 -1.61 -12.51 13.49
CA GLY A 38 -1.64 -12.99 12.11
C GLY A 38 -1.15 -11.92 11.13
N ILE A 39 -1.67 -10.71 11.26
CA ILE A 39 -1.24 -9.55 10.45
C ILE A 39 0.25 -9.26 10.69
N LYS A 40 0.74 -9.34 11.93
CA LYS A 40 2.16 -9.17 12.25
C LYS A 40 3.05 -10.18 11.50
N SER A 41 2.63 -11.44 11.47
CA SER A 41 3.33 -12.50 10.71
C SER A 41 3.37 -12.16 9.23
N LEU A 42 2.23 -11.74 8.67
CA LEU A 42 2.11 -11.37 7.27
C LEU A 42 3.02 -10.18 6.91
N ILE A 43 3.09 -9.14 7.75
CA ILE A 43 4.01 -8.01 7.55
C ILE A 43 5.46 -8.49 7.46
N ASN A 44 5.86 -9.43 8.32
CA ASN A 44 7.23 -9.94 8.31
C ASN A 44 7.54 -10.78 7.06
N GLU A 45 6.57 -11.58 6.60
CA GLU A 45 6.69 -12.34 5.35
C GLU A 45 6.77 -11.42 4.13
N LEU A 46 5.94 -10.38 4.07
CA LEU A 46 5.97 -9.40 2.98
C LEU A 46 7.26 -8.58 2.98
N LYS A 47 7.82 -8.25 4.15
CA LYS A 47 9.13 -7.58 4.26
C LYS A 47 10.26 -8.40 3.63
N SER A 48 10.30 -9.72 3.85
CA SER A 48 11.30 -10.58 3.16
C SER A 48 11.17 -10.55 1.64
N GLU A 49 9.97 -10.22 1.15
CA GLU A 49 9.65 -10.13 -0.26
C GLU A 49 9.77 -8.69 -0.82
N SER A 50 10.30 -7.73 -0.05
CA SER A 50 10.33 -6.29 -0.43
C SER A 50 8.95 -5.71 -0.75
N CYS A 51 7.91 -6.22 -0.08
CA CYS A 51 6.54 -5.73 -0.16
C CYS A 51 6.12 -5.12 1.17
N GLN A 52 5.48 -3.95 1.13
CA GLN A 52 4.92 -3.27 2.30
C GLN A 52 3.44 -3.60 2.45
N LEU A 53 2.94 -3.57 3.68
CA LEU A 53 1.51 -3.69 3.99
C LEU A 53 1.10 -2.48 4.83
N GLU A 54 0.15 -1.71 4.31
CA GLU A 54 -0.46 -0.58 5.00
C GLU A 54 -1.92 -0.89 5.33
N LEU A 55 -2.30 -0.57 6.57
CA LEU A 55 -3.67 -0.68 7.05
C LEU A 55 -4.23 0.73 7.17
N MET A 56 -5.43 0.94 6.63
CA MET A 56 -6.07 2.25 6.58
C MET A 56 -7.46 2.22 7.18
N ASN A 57 -7.95 3.38 7.64
CA ASN A 57 -9.35 3.62 8.00
C ASN A 57 -9.93 2.66 9.04
N ALA A 58 -9.08 2.05 9.88
CA ALA A 58 -9.55 1.17 10.94
C ALA A 58 -10.37 1.98 11.97
N LYS A 59 -11.50 1.40 12.41
CA LYS A 59 -12.27 1.95 13.54
C LYS A 59 -11.37 2.07 14.77
N LYS A 60 -11.61 3.08 15.62
CA LYS A 60 -10.75 3.39 16.79
C LYS A 60 -10.44 2.17 17.68
N CYS A 61 -11.43 1.30 17.92
CA CYS A 61 -11.25 0.08 18.71
C CYS A 61 -10.31 -0.94 18.05
N VAL A 62 -10.44 -1.10 16.72
CA VAL A 62 -9.58 -1.98 15.92
C VAL A 62 -8.18 -1.40 15.82
N ALA A 63 -8.07 -0.10 15.57
CA ALA A 63 -6.80 0.61 15.47
C ALA A 63 -5.97 0.43 16.75
N ALA A 64 -6.56 0.64 17.93
CA ALA A 64 -5.85 0.51 19.20
C ALA A 64 -5.19 -0.88 19.39
N ILE A 65 -5.88 -1.95 19.00
CA ILE A 65 -5.35 -3.33 19.14
C ILE A 65 -4.24 -3.56 18.12
N LEU A 66 -4.44 -3.14 16.87
CA LEU A 66 -3.46 -3.30 15.81
C LEU A 66 -2.20 -2.49 16.10
N GLU A 67 -2.31 -1.22 16.47
CA GLU A 67 -1.17 -0.36 16.78
C GLU A 67 -0.36 -0.92 17.98
N ALA A 68 -1.03 -1.38 19.03
CA ALA A 68 -0.38 -2.00 20.19
C ALA A 68 0.38 -3.30 19.84
N THR A 69 -0.11 -4.05 18.85
CA THR A 69 0.48 -5.37 18.48
C THR A 69 1.57 -5.25 17.43
N LEU A 70 1.33 -4.39 16.44
CA LEU A 70 2.16 -4.21 15.25
C LEU A 70 3.27 -3.19 15.46
N ASN A 71 3.12 -2.29 16.45
CA ASN A 71 4.03 -1.17 16.68
C ASN A 71 4.14 -0.23 15.46
N VAL A 72 3.03 -0.10 14.73
CA VAL A 72 2.86 0.81 13.59
C VAL A 72 1.68 1.72 13.86
N LYS A 73 1.65 2.89 13.19
CA LYS A 73 0.49 3.78 13.24
C LYS A 73 -0.43 3.50 12.06
N ILE A 74 -1.73 3.40 12.31
CA ILE A 74 -2.71 3.20 11.24
C ILE A 74 -3.05 4.54 10.60
N LEU A 75 -3.02 4.58 9.28
CA LEU A 75 -3.36 5.76 8.52
C LEU A 75 -4.88 5.93 8.50
N SER A 76 -5.37 7.13 8.79
CA SER A 76 -6.77 7.49 8.55
C SER A 76 -6.79 8.43 7.35
N MET A 77 -7.43 8.00 6.29
CA MET A 77 -7.79 8.86 5.17
C MET A 77 -9.31 8.98 5.09
N PRO A 78 -9.85 10.05 4.50
CA PRO A 78 -11.25 10.06 4.11
C PRO A 78 -11.55 8.85 3.19
N PRO A 79 -12.79 8.32 3.20
CA PRO A 79 -13.18 7.18 2.39
C PRO A 79 -12.74 7.38 0.93
N LEU A 80 -12.30 6.31 0.28
CA LEU A 80 -11.83 6.32 -1.12
C LEU A 80 -12.97 6.55 -2.14
N GLN A 81 -13.98 7.34 -1.79
CA GLN A 81 -14.97 7.90 -2.70
C GLN A 81 -14.32 9.17 -3.27
N ASP A 82 -14.00 9.17 -4.57
CA ASP A 82 -13.53 10.32 -5.38
C ASP A 82 -12.03 10.66 -5.49
N SER A 83 -11.08 9.74 -5.25
CA SER A 83 -9.68 10.07 -5.59
C SER A 83 -8.84 8.94 -6.18
N THR A 84 -9.00 8.72 -7.48
CA THR A 84 -7.94 8.14 -8.34
C THR A 84 -6.80 9.14 -8.60
N LYS A 85 -6.73 10.26 -7.87
CA LYS A 85 -5.69 11.29 -8.03
C LYS A 85 -4.96 11.52 -6.70
N LYS A 86 -3.62 11.42 -6.77
CA LYS A 86 -2.65 11.71 -5.70
C LYS A 86 -2.58 10.72 -4.54
N PHE A 87 -1.99 9.56 -4.79
CA PHE A 87 -0.98 9.04 -3.86
C PHE A 87 0.39 9.32 -4.47
N ASN A 88 0.91 10.54 -4.27
CA ASN A 88 2.32 10.82 -4.52
C ASN A 88 3.04 10.60 -3.18
N PHE A 89 3.69 9.46 -3.01
CA PHE A 89 4.58 9.27 -1.87
C PHE A 89 5.92 9.93 -2.18
N ILE A 90 6.35 10.80 -1.27
CA ILE A 90 7.69 11.41 -1.27
C ILE A 90 8.67 10.28 -0.94
N GLN A 91 9.53 9.92 -1.90
CA GLN A 91 10.70 9.10 -1.64
C GLN A 91 11.68 9.88 -0.75
N PRO A 92 12.34 9.25 0.24
CA PRO A 92 13.53 9.84 0.82
C PRO A 92 14.62 9.88 -0.28
N ASP A 93 15.18 11.08 -0.40
CA ASP A 93 16.02 11.60 -1.47
C ASP A 93 17.21 10.70 -1.84
N LEU A 94 17.24 10.22 -3.09
CA LEU A 94 18.45 9.78 -3.78
C LEU A 94 18.35 10.19 -5.26
N ASN A 95 18.78 11.42 -5.51
CA ASN A 95 19.24 11.97 -6.78
C ASN A 95 18.27 11.91 -7.98
N GLY A 96 17.59 13.05 -8.18
CA GLY A 96 17.63 13.75 -9.47
C GLY A 96 16.70 13.25 -10.57
N ILE A 97 15.38 13.41 -10.39
CA ILE A 97 14.47 13.54 -11.54
C ILE A 97 13.42 14.60 -11.18
N GLU A 98 13.52 15.78 -11.79
CA GLU A 98 12.45 16.78 -11.74
C GLU A 98 11.18 16.19 -12.37
N SER A 99 10.14 16.05 -11.56
CA SER A 99 8.84 15.54 -12.00
C SER A 99 7.97 16.71 -12.48
N MET A 100 7.76 16.80 -13.80
CA MET A 100 6.83 17.76 -14.40
C MET A 100 5.38 17.42 -14.02
N THR A 101 4.60 18.46 -13.75
CA THR A 101 3.21 18.34 -13.33
C THR A 101 2.27 18.10 -14.53
N LEU A 102 1.13 17.43 -14.28
CA LEU A 102 0.09 17.10 -15.27
C LEU A 102 -0.38 18.32 -16.11
N HIS A 103 -0.26 19.52 -15.56
CA HIS A 103 -0.63 20.76 -16.25
C HIS A 103 0.32 21.08 -17.41
N GLU A 104 1.60 20.72 -17.30
CA GLU A 104 2.61 20.94 -18.32
C GLU A 104 2.47 19.91 -19.46
N MET A 105 2.03 18.69 -19.15
CA MET A 105 1.78 17.64 -20.14
C MET A 105 0.63 18.00 -21.12
N LYS A 106 -0.36 18.78 -20.65
CA LYS A 106 -1.48 19.24 -21.48
C LYS A 106 -1.09 20.31 -22.51
N MET A 107 -0.07 21.11 -22.26
CA MET A 107 0.34 22.18 -23.18
C MET A 107 1.14 21.66 -24.39
N LYS A 108 1.89 20.55 -24.25
CA LYS A 108 2.66 19.97 -25.36
C LYS A 108 1.78 19.27 -26.42
N ASN A 109 0.60 18.77 -26.06
CA ASN A 109 -0.24 18.01 -27.00
C ASN A 109 -1.10 18.89 -27.94
N ILE A 110 -1.21 20.20 -27.67
CA ILE A 110 -2.05 21.10 -28.47
C ILE A 110 -1.25 21.71 -29.66
N CYS A 111 0.09 21.63 -29.67
CA CYS A 111 0.91 22.19 -30.74
C CYS A 111 1.22 21.25 -31.92
N GLU A 112 0.83 19.97 -31.91
CA GLU A 112 1.19 19.02 -32.98
C GLU A 112 0.01 18.55 -33.86
N ARG A 113 -1.15 19.22 -33.79
CA ARG A 113 -2.23 19.01 -34.76
C ARG A 113 -2.42 20.24 -35.66
N LYS A 114 -1.40 20.50 -36.48
CA LYS A 114 -1.55 21.16 -37.77
C LYS A 114 -0.96 20.25 -38.84
N ALA A 115 -1.83 19.61 -39.59
CA ALA A 115 -1.65 19.21 -40.98
C ALA A 115 -2.99 19.39 -41.66
#